data_AF-A0A3N4KIC8-F1
#
_entry.id   AF-A0A3N4KIC8-F1
#
_cell.length_a   1.000
_cell.length_b   1.000
_cell.length_c   1.000
_cell.angle_alpha   90.00
_cell.angle_beta   90.00
_cell.angle_gamma   90.00
#
_symmetry.space_group_name_H-M   'P 1'
#
loop_
_entity.id
_entity.type
_entity.pdbx_description
1 polymer ?
#
loop_
_entity_poly.entity_id
_entity_poly.type
_entity_poly.pdbx_seq_one_letter_code
_entity_poly.pdbx_strand_id
1 'polypeptide(L)'
;MAHQADAKSMLDSRGLYTGATVHGVNPLLLVEKIIRERIFESLYWKEQAFGLNAATLLDRAVELTYIGGQYSNQKPTPFLCLAFKLLQLHPEREIVLAYLHDDEFKYLRALAAFYIRLTWNAVDIFKTLEPLMTDYRKLRVRGMGGWRLTHMDEFIDDLLTKERVCDIALPHIKTRAMLEDADELEPRDSALGSELESEGEEEDGEEKEDEKEGSGKEKEKEKEKEKEAPIKEEPMDEDTEKVVKVKTEDDETMETAED
;
A
#
# COMPACT_ATOMS: atom_id res chain seq x y z
N MET A 1 21.54 -1.80 -27.07
CA MET A 1 22.33 -0.85 -26.24
C MET A 1 21.70 0.55 -26.14
N ALA A 2 20.78 0.97 -27.02
CA ALA A 2 20.16 2.31 -26.95
C ALA A 2 19.22 2.54 -25.75
N HIS A 3 18.41 1.56 -25.35
CA HIS A 3 17.35 1.78 -24.35
C HIS A 3 17.82 1.84 -22.87
N GLN A 4 18.98 1.24 -22.55
CA GLN A 4 19.64 1.45 -21.24
C GLN A 4 20.25 2.85 -21.15
N ALA A 5 20.68 3.40 -22.29
CA ALA A 5 21.15 4.77 -22.36
C ALA A 5 20.00 5.72 -22.02
N ASP A 6 18.75 5.47 -22.46
CA ASP A 6 17.63 6.38 -22.19
C ASP A 6 17.30 6.56 -20.71
N ALA A 7 17.18 5.47 -19.92
CA ALA A 7 16.82 5.58 -18.50
C ALA A 7 17.90 6.25 -17.65
N LYS A 8 19.18 5.90 -17.90
CA LYS A 8 20.32 6.52 -17.20
C LYS A 8 20.62 7.93 -17.73
N SER A 9 20.38 8.20 -19.01
CA SER A 9 20.47 9.53 -19.64
C SER A 9 19.45 10.49 -19.05
N MET A 10 18.20 10.02 -18.83
CA MET A 10 17.16 10.79 -18.13
C MET A 10 17.55 11.18 -16.71
N LEU A 11 18.51 10.48 -16.09
CA LEU A 11 19.04 10.78 -14.76
C LEU A 11 20.35 11.58 -14.77
N ASP A 12 20.95 11.83 -15.94
CA ASP A 12 22.22 12.56 -16.03
C ASP A 12 21.98 14.05 -15.72
N SER A 13 22.39 14.45 -14.53
CA SER A 13 22.20 15.78 -13.94
C SER A 13 23.10 16.86 -14.56
N ARG A 14 23.47 16.73 -15.84
CA ARG A 14 24.16 17.78 -16.63
C ARG A 14 23.24 18.96 -17.00
N GLY A 15 22.09 19.06 -16.35
CA GLY A 15 21.33 20.30 -16.24
C GLY A 15 20.18 20.51 -17.24
N LEU A 16 19.83 19.52 -18.06
CA LEU A 16 18.71 19.66 -19.01
C LEU A 16 17.81 18.42 -19.03
N TYR A 17 17.14 18.12 -17.92
CA TYR A 17 15.96 17.27 -18.00
C TYR A 17 14.87 18.04 -18.75
N THR A 18 14.52 17.59 -19.96
CA THR A 18 13.53 18.23 -20.83
C THR A 18 12.17 17.51 -20.81
N GLY A 19 12.00 16.52 -19.94
CA GLY A 19 10.77 15.74 -19.82
C GLY A 19 9.73 16.35 -18.87
N ALA A 20 8.60 15.66 -18.73
CA ALA A 20 7.52 16.05 -17.82
C ALA A 20 8.00 16.00 -16.36
N THR A 21 7.77 17.08 -15.61
CA THR A 21 8.10 17.14 -14.19
C THR A 21 6.90 16.76 -13.34
N VAL A 22 7.18 16.14 -12.19
CA VAL A 22 6.20 15.81 -11.16
C VAL A 22 6.68 16.47 -9.88
N HIS A 23 5.82 17.25 -9.22
CA HIS A 23 6.19 18.08 -8.06
C HIS A 23 7.39 19.01 -8.32
N GLY A 24 7.56 19.47 -9.56
CA GLY A 24 8.69 20.33 -9.96
C GLY A 24 10.04 19.60 -10.08
N VAL A 25 10.08 18.28 -9.92
CA VAL A 25 11.30 17.46 -10.07
C VAL A 25 11.13 16.41 -11.17
N ASN A 26 12.25 15.83 -11.61
CA ASN A 26 12.20 14.67 -12.49
C ASN A 26 11.50 13.50 -11.76
N PRO A 27 10.46 12.86 -12.34
CA PRO A 27 9.70 11.78 -11.69
C PRO A 27 10.57 10.61 -11.22
N LEU A 28 11.69 10.33 -11.91
CA LEU A 28 12.61 9.27 -11.52
C LEU A 28 13.32 9.58 -10.20
N LEU A 29 13.42 10.86 -9.80
CA LEU A 29 14.06 11.27 -8.55
C LEU A 29 13.18 11.04 -7.31
N LEU A 30 11.90 10.71 -7.50
CA LEU A 30 11.01 10.30 -6.40
C LEU A 30 11.47 9.01 -5.71
N VAL A 31 12.23 8.17 -6.42
CA VAL A 31 12.86 6.96 -5.86
C VAL A 31 14.29 7.26 -5.46
N GLU A 32 14.71 6.89 -4.25
CA GLU A 32 16.04 7.19 -3.74
C GLU A 32 17.17 6.60 -4.62
N LYS A 33 18.30 7.31 -4.70
CA LYS A 33 19.43 6.96 -5.59
C LYS A 33 19.88 5.50 -5.44
N ILE A 34 20.05 5.02 -4.21
CA ILE A 34 20.51 3.66 -3.91
C ILE A 34 19.51 2.64 -4.48
N ILE A 35 18.21 2.91 -4.33
CA ILE A 35 17.15 2.03 -4.83
C ILE A 35 17.17 2.01 -6.37
N ARG A 36 17.33 3.15 -7.03
CA ARG A 36 17.43 3.21 -8.50
C ARG A 36 18.60 2.40 -9.05
N GLU A 37 19.77 2.50 -8.41
CA GLU A 37 20.95 1.72 -8.79
C GLU A 37 20.68 0.21 -8.66
N ARG A 38 20.06 -0.21 -7.55
CA ARG A 38 19.63 -1.62 -7.37
C ARG A 38 18.60 -2.06 -8.41
N ILE A 39 17.64 -1.20 -8.77
CA ILE A 39 16.67 -1.48 -9.84
C ILE A 39 17.40 -1.74 -11.15
N PHE A 40 18.30 -0.84 -11.57
CA PHE A 40 19.04 -0.99 -12.82
C PHE A 40 19.95 -2.22 -12.88
N GLU A 41 20.47 -2.64 -11.73
CA GLU A 41 21.30 -3.85 -11.62
C GLU A 41 20.50 -5.14 -11.59
N SER A 42 19.23 -5.08 -11.18
CA SER A 42 18.37 -6.25 -11.01
C SER A 42 18.15 -7.02 -12.32
N LEU A 43 18.06 -8.34 -12.19
CA LEU A 43 17.79 -9.23 -13.32
C LEU A 43 16.44 -8.90 -13.97
N TYR A 44 15.41 -8.69 -13.14
CA TYR A 44 14.07 -8.34 -13.61
C TYR A 44 14.07 -7.07 -14.47
N TRP A 45 14.82 -6.04 -14.08
CA TRP A 45 14.91 -4.83 -14.90
C TRP A 45 15.57 -5.07 -16.26
N LYS A 46 16.66 -5.84 -16.27
CA LYS A 46 17.44 -6.12 -17.49
C LYS A 46 16.71 -7.02 -18.47
N GLU A 47 15.91 -7.96 -17.99
CA GLU A 47 15.24 -8.97 -18.82
C GLU A 47 13.77 -8.61 -19.10
N GLN A 48 13.03 -8.16 -18.09
CA GLN A 48 11.57 -8.01 -18.17
C GLN A 48 11.13 -6.56 -18.30
N ALA A 49 11.86 -5.59 -17.73
CA ALA A 49 11.54 -4.16 -17.83
C ALA A 49 12.19 -3.44 -19.02
N PHE A 50 12.93 -4.19 -19.84
CA PHE A 50 13.62 -3.66 -21.01
C PHE A 50 12.64 -3.36 -22.14
N GLY A 51 12.60 -2.11 -22.62
CA GLY A 51 11.75 -1.73 -23.75
C GLY A 51 10.25 -1.75 -23.49
N LEU A 52 9.80 -1.87 -22.23
CA LEU A 52 8.37 -1.83 -21.93
C LEU A 52 7.80 -0.45 -22.28
N ASN A 53 6.59 -0.47 -22.86
CA ASN A 53 5.72 0.67 -23.06
C ASN A 53 4.47 0.51 -22.16
N ALA A 54 3.52 1.44 -22.21
CA ALA A 54 2.33 1.37 -21.35
C ALA A 54 1.56 0.05 -21.53
N ALA A 55 1.34 -0.40 -22.77
CA ALA A 55 0.60 -1.62 -23.07
C ALA A 55 1.33 -2.89 -22.60
N THR A 56 2.62 -3.04 -22.94
CA THR A 56 3.40 -4.23 -22.56
C THR A 56 3.76 -4.27 -21.08
N LEU A 57 3.67 -3.14 -20.38
CA LEU A 57 3.78 -3.10 -18.93
C LEU A 57 2.59 -3.79 -18.25
N LEU A 58 1.39 -3.72 -18.84
CA LEU A 58 0.20 -4.40 -18.32
C LEU A 58 0.43 -5.91 -18.23
N ASP A 59 0.95 -6.52 -19.30
CA ASP A 59 1.28 -7.95 -19.36
C ASP A 59 2.17 -8.37 -18.18
N ARG A 60 3.13 -7.52 -17.82
CA ARG A 60 4.05 -7.76 -16.69
C ARG A 60 3.43 -7.47 -15.33
N ALA A 61 2.53 -6.51 -15.25
CA ALA A 61 1.82 -6.18 -14.02
C ALA A 61 0.82 -7.28 -13.63
N VAL A 62 0.20 -7.95 -14.62
CA VAL A 62 -0.69 -9.09 -14.40
C VAL A 62 0.05 -10.29 -13.80
N GLU A 63 1.31 -10.51 -14.18
CA GLU A 63 2.15 -11.59 -13.64
C GLU A 63 2.61 -11.35 -12.18
N LEU A 64 2.32 -10.17 -11.60
CA LEU A 64 2.71 -9.87 -10.23
C LEU A 64 1.97 -10.77 -9.23
N THR A 65 2.72 -11.25 -8.24
CA THR A 65 2.19 -12.14 -7.19
C THR A 65 2.29 -11.55 -5.79
N TYR A 66 2.93 -10.39 -5.65
CA TYR A 66 3.13 -9.68 -4.39
C TYR A 66 3.55 -8.23 -4.61
N ILE A 67 3.30 -7.39 -3.60
CA ILE A 67 3.81 -6.02 -3.50
C ILE A 67 5.05 -5.96 -2.59
N GLY A 68 5.77 -4.85 -2.57
CA GLY A 68 6.92 -4.65 -1.67
C GLY A 68 8.01 -3.77 -2.27
N GLY A 69 8.97 -3.36 -1.46
CA GLY A 69 10.11 -2.54 -1.89
C GLY A 69 11.33 -3.39 -2.24
N GLN A 70 12.25 -3.53 -1.29
CA GLN A 70 13.44 -4.36 -1.36
C GLN A 70 13.33 -5.53 -0.37
N TYR A 71 14.01 -6.64 -0.68
CA TYR A 71 14.04 -7.81 0.19
C TYR A 71 15.39 -8.52 0.17
N SER A 72 15.66 -9.32 1.22
CA SER A 72 16.92 -10.03 1.39
C SER A 72 18.11 -9.08 1.24
N ASN A 73 19.04 -9.34 0.34
CA ASN A 73 20.21 -8.48 0.08
C ASN A 73 19.86 -7.23 -0.77
N GLN A 74 18.93 -6.39 -0.28
CA GLN A 74 18.46 -5.16 -0.95
C GLN A 74 17.99 -5.37 -2.40
N LYS A 75 17.47 -6.56 -2.71
CA LYS A 75 16.99 -6.88 -4.05
C LYS A 75 15.62 -6.22 -4.25
N PRO A 76 15.43 -5.39 -5.29
CA PRO A 76 14.13 -4.77 -5.54
C PRO A 76 13.12 -5.84 -5.97
N THR A 77 11.87 -5.68 -5.56
CA THR A 77 10.76 -6.51 -6.03
C THR A 77 10.40 -6.18 -7.48
N PRO A 78 9.77 -7.12 -8.22
CA PRO A 78 9.17 -6.82 -9.51
C PRO A 78 8.17 -5.66 -9.46
N PHE A 79 7.38 -5.58 -8.38
CA PHE A 79 6.44 -4.48 -8.13
C PHE A 79 7.16 -3.12 -8.14
N LEU A 80 8.24 -2.99 -7.37
CA LEU A 80 9.03 -1.77 -7.31
C LEU A 80 9.69 -1.42 -8.65
N CYS A 81 10.18 -2.43 -9.39
CA CYS A 81 10.73 -2.23 -10.73
C CYS A 81 9.69 -1.71 -11.72
N LEU A 82 8.46 -2.25 -11.70
CA LEU A 82 7.37 -1.79 -12.57
C LEU A 82 6.85 -0.42 -12.15
N ALA A 83 6.80 -0.11 -10.86
CA ALA A 83 6.45 1.24 -10.37
C ALA A 83 7.46 2.28 -10.88
N PHE A 84 8.76 1.98 -10.79
CA PHE A 84 9.80 2.83 -11.35
C PHE A 84 9.70 2.94 -12.88
N LYS A 85 9.30 1.87 -13.57
CA LYS A 85 9.07 1.91 -15.01
C LYS A 85 7.88 2.81 -15.38
N LEU A 86 6.80 2.79 -14.60
CA LEU A 86 5.67 3.72 -14.78
C LEU A 86 6.10 5.18 -14.59
N LEU A 87 6.95 5.47 -13.60
CA LEU A 87 7.55 6.80 -13.42
C LEU A 87 8.39 7.22 -14.63
N GLN A 88 9.11 6.28 -15.25
CA GLN A 88 9.86 6.54 -16.47
C GLN A 88 8.97 6.82 -17.68
N LEU A 89 7.88 6.05 -17.83
CA LEU A 89 6.98 6.15 -18.97
C LEU A 89 6.06 7.36 -18.89
N HIS A 90 5.72 7.80 -17.68
CA HIS A 90 4.78 8.89 -17.41
C HIS A 90 3.50 8.80 -18.27
N PRO A 91 2.74 7.69 -18.16
CA PRO A 91 1.54 7.50 -18.96
C PRO A 91 0.47 8.55 -18.65
N GLU A 92 -0.44 8.75 -19.60
CA GLU A 92 -1.58 9.66 -19.43
C GLU A 92 -2.51 9.20 -18.31
N ARG A 93 -3.22 10.16 -17.69
CA ARG A 93 -4.11 9.90 -16.55
C ARG A 93 -5.17 8.84 -16.86
N GLU A 94 -5.73 8.84 -18.07
CA GLU A 94 -6.77 7.89 -18.50
C GLU A 94 -6.26 6.44 -18.49
N ILE A 95 -5.00 6.21 -18.88
CA ILE A 95 -4.38 4.89 -18.85
C ILE A 95 -4.22 4.40 -17.41
N VAL A 96 -3.79 5.29 -16.51
CA VAL A 96 -3.62 4.95 -15.09
C VAL A 96 -4.97 4.65 -14.43
N LEU A 97 -6.01 5.42 -14.76
CA LEU A 97 -7.38 5.14 -14.30
C LEU A 97 -7.90 3.80 -14.82
N ALA A 98 -7.61 3.45 -16.08
CA ALA A 98 -7.95 2.13 -16.61
C ALA A 98 -7.29 1.00 -15.80
N TYR A 99 -6.02 1.16 -15.39
CA TYR A 99 -5.34 0.19 -14.53
C TYR A 99 -5.93 0.12 -13.12
N LEU A 100 -6.43 1.23 -12.60
CA LEU A 100 -7.03 1.31 -11.26
C LEU A 100 -8.40 0.63 -11.22
N HIS A 101 -9.22 0.87 -12.24
CA HIS A 101 -10.59 0.37 -12.33
C HIS A 101 -10.68 -1.11 -12.74
N ASP A 102 -9.60 -1.70 -13.24
CA ASP A 102 -9.51 -3.15 -13.44
C ASP A 102 -9.71 -3.89 -12.11
N ASP A 103 -10.74 -4.73 -12.05
CA ASP A 103 -11.12 -5.51 -10.87
C ASP A 103 -10.65 -6.96 -10.93
N GLU A 104 -10.12 -7.42 -12.05
CA GLU A 104 -9.57 -8.75 -12.21
C GLU A 104 -8.19 -8.85 -11.52
N PHE A 105 -7.33 -7.83 -11.72
CA PHE A 105 -5.93 -7.88 -11.30
C PHE A 105 -5.65 -6.97 -10.09
N LYS A 106 -5.78 -7.53 -8.88
CA LYS A 106 -5.50 -6.80 -7.62
C LYS A 106 -4.10 -6.19 -7.52
N TYR A 107 -3.06 -6.81 -8.10
CA TYR A 107 -1.70 -6.25 -8.05
C TYR A 107 -1.48 -5.12 -9.05
N LEU A 108 -2.19 -5.14 -10.19
CA LEU A 108 -2.23 -4.03 -11.12
C LEU A 108 -2.90 -2.81 -10.47
N ARG A 109 -4.05 -3.03 -9.80
CA ARG A 109 -4.72 -1.98 -9.03
C ARG A 109 -3.81 -1.37 -7.96
N ALA A 110 -3.12 -2.20 -7.18
CA ALA A 110 -2.16 -1.73 -6.19
C ALA A 110 -1.01 -0.93 -6.81
N LEU A 111 -0.53 -1.35 -7.99
CA LEU A 111 0.53 -0.65 -8.72
C LEU A 111 0.06 0.72 -9.23
N ALA A 112 -1.15 0.80 -9.76
CA ALA A 112 -1.77 2.04 -10.21
C ALA A 112 -2.00 3.01 -9.03
N ALA A 113 -2.54 2.52 -7.92
CA ALA A 113 -2.74 3.31 -6.70
C ALA A 113 -1.42 3.87 -6.16
N PHE A 114 -0.37 3.06 -6.15
CA PHE A 114 0.97 3.48 -5.74
C PHE A 114 1.52 4.59 -6.66
N TYR A 115 1.35 4.45 -7.97
CA TYR A 115 1.77 5.47 -8.94
C TYR A 115 1.00 6.79 -8.80
N ILE A 116 -0.32 6.72 -8.60
CA ILE A 116 -1.18 7.89 -8.34
C ILE A 116 -0.67 8.65 -7.11
N ARG A 117 -0.43 7.92 -6.00
CA ARG A 117 0.06 8.53 -4.75
C ARG A 117 1.38 9.29 -4.91
N LEU A 118 2.25 8.81 -5.80
CA LEU A 118 3.54 9.45 -6.06
C LEU A 118 3.43 10.68 -6.96
N THR A 119 2.47 10.71 -7.89
CA THR A 119 2.51 11.64 -9.03
C THR A 119 1.41 12.70 -9.04
N TRP A 120 0.28 12.44 -8.40
CA TRP A 120 -0.89 13.32 -8.48
C TRP A 120 -0.95 14.35 -7.35
N ASN A 121 -1.90 15.27 -7.45
CA ASN A 121 -2.17 16.29 -6.43
C ASN A 121 -2.98 15.68 -5.28
N ALA A 122 -2.89 16.27 -4.09
CA ALA A 122 -3.56 15.75 -2.89
C ALA A 122 -5.07 15.52 -3.08
N VAL A 123 -5.79 16.48 -3.68
CA VAL A 123 -7.24 16.37 -3.94
C VAL A 123 -7.55 15.19 -4.86
N ASP A 124 -6.82 15.04 -5.96
CA ASP A 124 -7.00 13.94 -6.91
C ASP A 124 -6.68 12.59 -6.26
N ILE A 125 -5.68 12.54 -5.38
CA ILE A 125 -5.29 11.33 -4.64
C ILE A 125 -6.44 10.86 -3.74
N PHE A 126 -6.99 11.74 -2.89
CA PHE A 126 -8.08 11.35 -1.99
C PHE A 126 -9.32 10.91 -2.78
N LYS A 127 -9.75 11.69 -3.79
CA LYS A 127 -10.94 11.36 -4.61
C LYS A 127 -10.83 10.01 -5.32
N THR A 128 -9.62 9.59 -5.70
CA THR A 128 -9.43 8.36 -6.47
C THR A 128 -9.07 7.14 -5.63
N LEU A 129 -8.32 7.32 -4.53
CA LEU A 129 -7.88 6.20 -3.70
C LEU A 129 -8.91 5.84 -2.62
N GLU A 130 -9.66 6.77 -2.08
CA GLU A 130 -10.63 6.49 -1.00
C GLU A 130 -11.73 5.49 -1.38
N PRO A 131 -12.29 5.50 -2.60
CA PRO A 131 -13.23 4.47 -3.02
C PRO A 131 -12.66 3.04 -2.98
N LEU A 132 -11.33 2.90 -3.04
CA LEU A 132 -10.66 1.60 -2.99
C LEU A 132 -10.55 1.04 -1.57
N MET A 133 -10.92 1.80 -0.54
CA MET A 133 -10.98 1.30 0.84
C MET A 133 -12.11 0.28 1.07
N THR A 134 -13.01 0.09 0.09
CA THR A 134 -14.01 -1.00 0.10
C THR A 134 -13.46 -2.32 -0.45
N ASP A 135 -12.23 -2.33 -0.96
CA ASP A 135 -11.58 -3.51 -1.51
C ASP A 135 -10.84 -4.29 -0.42
N TYR A 136 -11.44 -5.38 0.06
CA TYR A 136 -10.87 -6.24 1.12
C TYR A 136 -10.04 -7.42 0.58
N ARG A 137 -9.58 -7.36 -0.68
CA ARG A 137 -8.81 -8.47 -1.27
C ARG A 137 -7.43 -8.59 -0.63
N LYS A 138 -7.06 -9.82 -0.28
CA LYS A 138 -5.76 -10.16 0.31
C LYS A 138 -4.60 -9.89 -0.66
N LEU A 139 -3.59 -9.18 -0.19
CA LEU A 139 -2.32 -8.92 -0.87
C LEU A 139 -1.17 -9.58 -0.11
N ARG A 140 -0.24 -10.17 -0.86
CA ARG A 140 1.02 -10.64 -0.29
C ARG A 140 2.04 -9.51 -0.35
N VAL A 141 2.74 -9.25 0.74
CA VAL A 141 3.85 -8.31 0.75
C VAL A 141 5.16 -9.01 1.03
N ARG A 142 6.17 -8.65 0.25
CA ARG A 142 7.56 -9.06 0.45
C ARG A 142 8.34 -7.88 1.03
N GLY A 143 8.90 -8.06 2.22
CA GLY A 143 9.82 -7.09 2.84
C GLY A 143 11.13 -7.74 3.29
N MET A 144 11.97 -6.96 3.98
CA MET A 144 13.21 -7.47 4.58
C MET A 144 12.94 -8.61 5.58
N GLY A 145 11.90 -8.50 6.40
CA GLY A 145 11.50 -9.50 7.41
C GLY A 145 10.77 -10.74 6.84
N GLY A 146 10.68 -10.89 5.52
CA GLY A 146 10.05 -12.04 4.89
C GLY A 146 8.69 -11.72 4.24
N TRP A 147 7.77 -12.68 4.31
CA TRP A 147 6.43 -12.58 3.74
C TRP A 147 5.44 -12.13 4.82
N ARG A 148 4.57 -11.18 4.47
CA ARG A 148 3.41 -10.81 5.29
C ARG A 148 2.14 -10.78 4.44
N LEU A 149 1.01 -11.02 5.09
CA LEU A 149 -0.31 -10.85 4.50
C LEU A 149 -0.82 -9.45 4.86
N THR A 150 -1.43 -8.75 3.91
CA THR A 150 -2.14 -7.48 4.12
C THR A 150 -3.40 -7.49 3.24
N HIS A 151 -4.18 -6.44 3.29
CA HIS A 151 -5.36 -6.25 2.45
C HIS A 151 -5.22 -5.00 1.56
N MET A 152 -6.09 -4.84 0.56
CA MET A 152 -5.99 -3.72 -0.37
C MET A 152 -6.35 -2.40 0.33
N ASP A 153 -7.47 -2.36 1.04
CA ASP A 153 -7.85 -1.26 1.95
C ASP A 153 -6.72 -0.85 2.90
N GLU A 154 -6.07 -1.78 3.59
CA GLU A 154 -4.90 -1.51 4.45
C GLU A 154 -3.74 -0.90 3.64
N PHE A 155 -3.49 -1.40 2.44
CA PHE A 155 -2.45 -0.84 1.57
C PHE A 155 -2.78 0.57 1.10
N ILE A 156 -4.05 0.86 0.80
CA ILE A 156 -4.51 2.19 0.41
C ILE A 156 -4.41 3.16 1.60
N ASP A 157 -4.82 2.74 2.79
CA ASP A 157 -4.66 3.54 4.01
C ASP A 157 -3.19 3.86 4.28
N ASP A 158 -2.30 2.88 4.14
CA ASP A 158 -0.86 3.05 4.23
C ASP A 158 -0.33 4.11 3.25
N LEU A 159 -0.88 4.20 2.04
CA LEU A 159 -0.49 5.21 1.05
C LEU A 159 -0.94 6.62 1.45
N LEU A 160 -2.08 6.76 2.11
CA LEU A 160 -2.64 8.05 2.49
C LEU A 160 -2.05 8.59 3.80
N THR A 161 -1.70 7.69 4.73
CA THR A 161 -1.32 8.06 6.10
C THR A 161 0.19 7.99 6.37
N LYS A 162 0.92 7.04 5.75
CA LYS A 162 2.35 6.83 6.05
C LYS A 162 3.25 7.69 5.18
N GLU A 163 4.43 8.00 5.71
CA GLU A 163 5.46 8.75 4.98
C GLU A 163 6.29 7.87 4.04
N ARG A 164 6.33 6.55 4.30
CA ARG A 164 7.14 5.61 3.53
C ARG A 164 6.37 4.31 3.29
N VAL A 165 6.27 3.93 2.02
CA VAL A 165 5.63 2.67 1.58
C VAL A 165 6.50 2.02 0.51
N CYS A 166 6.65 0.70 0.57
CA CYS A 166 7.50 -0.08 -0.35
C CYS A 166 8.93 0.48 -0.51
N ASP A 167 9.52 0.92 0.61
CA ASP A 167 10.85 1.52 0.70
C ASP A 167 11.04 2.85 -0.04
N ILE A 168 9.97 3.47 -0.56
CA ILE A 168 10.00 4.79 -1.18
C ILE A 168 9.43 5.82 -0.19
N ALA A 169 10.13 6.95 -0.02
CA ALA A 169 9.57 8.12 0.66
C ALA A 169 8.48 8.76 -0.21
N LEU A 170 7.26 8.82 0.30
CA LEU A 170 6.14 9.42 -0.41
C LEU A 170 6.24 10.96 -0.35
N PRO A 171 5.89 11.69 -1.43
CA PRO A 171 5.78 13.14 -1.37
C PRO A 171 4.80 13.57 -0.29
N HIS A 172 5.17 14.58 0.50
CA HIS A 172 4.30 15.15 1.51
C HIS A 172 3.05 15.77 0.85
N ILE A 173 1.89 15.42 1.39
CA ILE A 173 0.58 15.95 0.97
C ILE A 173 -0.06 16.63 2.17
N LYS A 174 -0.94 17.61 1.92
CA LYS A 174 -1.79 18.19 2.97
C LYS A 174 -2.65 17.07 3.57
N THR A 175 -2.87 17.11 4.89
CA THR A 175 -3.78 16.16 5.55
C THR A 175 -5.21 16.41 5.08
N ARG A 176 -6.06 15.39 5.20
CA ARG A 176 -7.47 15.50 4.80
C ARG A 176 -8.19 16.64 5.51
N ALA A 177 -8.02 16.76 6.83
CA ALA A 177 -8.61 17.85 7.62
C ALA A 177 -8.24 19.24 7.08
N MET A 178 -6.98 19.44 6.67
CA MET A 178 -6.55 20.72 6.09
C MET A 178 -7.17 21.00 4.71
N LEU A 179 -7.58 19.97 3.97
CA LEU A 179 -8.24 20.12 2.66
C LEU A 179 -9.74 20.37 2.83
N GLU A 180 -10.36 19.75 3.84
CA GLU A 180 -11.75 20.02 4.24
C GLU A 180 -11.89 21.45 4.78
N ASP A 181 -10.98 21.89 5.67
CA ASP A 181 -10.95 23.27 6.19
C ASP A 181 -10.73 24.32 5.08
N ALA A 182 -10.12 23.92 3.97
CA ALA A 182 -9.86 24.79 2.81
C ALA A 182 -10.96 24.73 1.75
N ASP A 183 -12.05 23.98 2.00
CA ASP A 183 -13.13 23.69 1.05
C ASP A 183 -12.64 23.08 -0.29
N GLU A 184 -11.46 22.44 -0.29
CA GLU A 184 -10.90 21.74 -1.46
C GLU A 184 -11.44 20.30 -1.56
N LEU A 185 -11.90 19.73 -0.44
CA LEU A 185 -12.51 18.40 -0.33
C LEU A 185 -13.77 18.45 0.53
N GLU A 186 -14.78 17.67 0.12
CA GLU A 186 -15.96 17.43 0.93
C GLU A 186 -15.64 16.42 2.06
N PRO A 187 -16.40 16.45 3.17
CA PRO A 187 -16.30 15.44 4.22
C PRO A 187 -16.40 14.02 3.65
N ARG A 188 -15.71 13.07 4.28
CA ARG A 188 -15.66 11.69 3.77
C ARG A 188 -16.97 10.95 3.99
N ASP A 189 -17.64 10.58 2.91
CA ASP A 189 -18.71 9.58 2.96
C ASP A 189 -18.11 8.18 3.18
N SER A 190 -18.26 7.66 4.39
CA SER A 190 -17.79 6.33 4.75
C SER A 190 -18.90 5.32 4.43
N ALA A 191 -18.60 4.27 3.67
CA ALA A 191 -19.58 3.23 3.33
C ALA A 191 -20.28 2.62 4.57
N LEU A 192 -19.53 2.43 5.66
CA LEU A 192 -20.05 1.97 6.95
C LEU A 192 -20.97 3.00 7.64
N GLY A 193 -20.72 4.29 7.42
CA GLY A 193 -21.55 5.35 8.00
C GLY A 193 -22.94 5.37 7.37
N SER A 194 -23.02 5.21 6.06
CA SER A 194 -24.31 5.07 5.36
C SER A 194 -25.07 3.79 5.73
N GLU A 195 -24.38 2.69 6.04
CA GLU A 195 -25.02 1.45 6.48
C GLU A 195 -25.59 1.58 7.91
N LEU A 196 -24.86 2.18 8.84
CA LEU A 196 -25.33 2.40 10.21
C LEU A 196 -26.49 3.41 10.30
N GLU A 197 -26.48 4.45 9.46
CA GLU A 197 -27.61 5.39 9.37
C GLU A 197 -28.85 4.71 8.77
N SER A 198 -28.68 3.83 7.77
CA SER A 198 -29.79 3.05 7.22
C SER A 198 -30.37 2.05 8.22
N GLU A 199 -29.55 1.40 9.04
CA GLU A 199 -30.03 0.47 10.08
C GLU A 199 -30.77 1.19 11.21
N GLY A 200 -30.36 2.41 11.57
CA GLY A 200 -31.05 3.24 12.57
C GLY A 200 -32.42 3.76 12.12
N GLU A 201 -32.59 4.02 10.81
CA GLU A 201 -33.89 4.41 10.25
C GLU A 201 -34.89 3.24 10.14
N GLU A 202 -34.42 1.99 10.09
CA GLU A 202 -35.30 0.80 10.11
C GLU A 202 -35.83 0.48 11.52
N GLU A 203 -35.11 0.83 12.60
CA GLU A 203 -35.59 0.65 13.99
C GLU A 203 -36.60 1.74 14.42
N ASP A 204 -36.53 2.95 13.87
CA ASP A 204 -37.47 4.06 14.18
C ASP A 204 -38.82 3.95 13.42
N GLY A 205 -39.01 2.90 12.60
CA GLY A 205 -40.21 2.67 11.79
C GLY A 205 -41.32 1.81 12.43
N GLU A 206 -41.08 1.19 13.59
CA GLU A 206 -42.01 0.26 14.26
C GLU A 206 -42.66 0.77 15.56
N GLU A 207 -42.72 2.09 15.81
CA GLU A 207 -43.50 2.63 16.94
C GLU A 207 -44.82 3.27 16.49
N LYS A 208 -45.83 2.44 16.24
CA LYS A 208 -47.24 2.87 16.24
C LYS A 208 -47.90 2.60 17.58
N GLU A 209 -48.33 3.71 18.19
CA GLU A 209 -49.54 3.90 18.99
C GLU A 209 -49.73 3.03 20.23
N ASP A 210 -49.46 3.60 21.41
CA ASP A 210 -50.39 3.50 22.55
C ASP A 210 -50.21 4.70 23.52
N GLU A 211 -51.24 5.54 23.59
CA GLU A 211 -51.39 6.61 24.59
C GLU A 211 -51.80 6.02 25.96
N LYS A 212 -51.13 6.42 27.06
CA LYS A 212 -51.73 7.22 28.16
C LYS A 212 -50.88 7.33 29.43
N GLU A 213 -50.65 8.59 29.79
CA GLU A 213 -50.71 9.24 31.12
C GLU A 213 -50.23 8.50 32.39
N GLY A 214 -49.33 9.17 33.11
CA GLY A 214 -49.52 9.32 34.56
C GLY A 214 -48.30 9.42 35.47
N SER A 215 -47.98 10.66 35.87
CA SER A 215 -47.42 11.06 37.18
C SER A 215 -45.93 10.78 37.49
N GLY A 216 -45.24 11.86 37.87
CA GLY A 216 -43.79 11.89 38.12
C GLY A 216 -43.34 11.82 39.57
N LYS A 217 -42.02 11.95 39.75
CA LYS A 217 -41.37 12.65 40.87
C LYS A 217 -39.85 12.74 40.67
N GLU A 218 -39.29 13.83 41.18
CA GLU A 218 -37.89 14.26 41.11
C GLU A 218 -36.87 13.37 41.87
N LYS A 219 -35.62 13.41 41.38
CA LYS A 219 -34.30 13.44 42.05
C LYS A 219 -33.93 12.31 43.04
N GLU A 220 -32.78 11.67 42.81
CA GLU A 220 -31.51 12.00 43.49
C GLU A 220 -30.31 11.21 42.93
N LYS A 221 -29.13 11.81 43.06
CA LYS A 221 -27.81 11.29 42.69
C LYS A 221 -27.31 10.31 43.74
N GLU A 222 -26.74 9.17 43.32
CA GLU A 222 -25.64 8.54 44.04
C GLU A 222 -24.55 8.05 43.07
N LYS A 223 -23.31 8.45 43.39
CA LYS A 223 -22.06 7.93 42.83
C LYS A 223 -21.64 6.74 43.69
N GLU A 224 -21.21 5.64 43.09
CA GLU A 224 -20.11 4.77 43.55
C GLU A 224 -19.88 3.68 42.47
N LYS A 225 -18.77 3.71 41.73
CA LYS A 225 -17.49 2.97 41.95
C LYS A 225 -17.63 1.44 41.90
N GLU A 226 -17.36 0.85 40.73
CA GLU A 226 -16.69 -0.46 40.59
C GLU A 226 -15.76 -0.39 39.37
N LYS A 227 -14.44 -0.23 39.58
CA LYS A 227 -13.41 -1.28 39.71
C LYS A 227 -12.96 -1.83 38.35
N GLU A 228 -11.87 -1.23 37.87
CA GLU A 228 -10.98 -1.80 36.86
C GLU A 228 -10.54 -3.21 37.27
N ALA A 229 -10.72 -4.17 36.37
CA ALA A 229 -10.07 -5.47 36.43
C ALA A 229 -8.85 -5.47 35.48
N PRO A 230 -7.67 -5.86 35.95
CA PRO A 230 -6.48 -5.96 35.10
C PRO A 230 -6.58 -7.18 34.19
N ILE A 231 -6.37 -6.98 32.89
CA ILE A 231 -6.18 -8.07 31.93
C ILE A 231 -4.84 -8.73 32.26
N LYS A 232 -4.91 -10.01 32.62
CA LYS A 232 -3.75 -10.88 32.85
C LYS A 232 -3.10 -11.18 31.50
N GLU A 233 -1.79 -11.00 31.43
CA GLU A 233 -0.93 -11.61 30.41
C GLU A 233 -0.97 -13.13 30.60
N GLU A 234 -1.39 -13.86 29.57
CA GLU A 234 -1.16 -15.31 29.49
C GLU A 234 0.09 -15.58 28.64
N PRO A 235 1.03 -16.41 29.12
CA PRO A 235 2.22 -16.78 28.38
C PRO A 235 1.88 -17.78 27.26
N MET A 236 2.46 -17.57 26.08
CA MET A 236 2.41 -18.52 24.96
C MET A 236 3.19 -19.80 25.30
N ASP A 237 2.52 -20.94 25.12
CA ASP A 237 3.07 -22.27 25.30
C ASP A 237 4.25 -22.57 24.35
N GLU A 238 5.35 -23.03 24.94
CA GLU A 238 6.49 -23.67 24.29
C GLU A 238 6.09 -25.07 23.81
N ASP A 239 5.66 -25.24 22.56
CA ASP A 239 5.63 -26.58 21.94
C ASP A 239 5.54 -26.54 20.40
N THR A 240 6.53 -25.94 19.73
CA THR A 240 6.81 -26.23 18.31
C THR A 240 8.32 -26.24 17.97
N GLU A 241 9.17 -26.72 18.88
CA GLU A 241 10.60 -26.98 18.61
C GLU A 241 10.94 -28.48 18.58
N LYS A 242 10.21 -29.31 17.81
CA LYS A 242 10.58 -30.74 17.62
C LYS A 242 10.46 -31.30 16.20
N VAL A 243 10.33 -30.48 15.16
CA VAL A 243 10.27 -31.00 13.77
C VAL A 243 11.50 -30.66 12.91
N VAL A 244 12.48 -29.90 13.41
CA VAL A 244 13.68 -29.54 12.61
C VAL A 244 14.94 -30.35 12.96
N LYS A 245 14.92 -31.17 14.02
CA LYS A 245 16.15 -31.81 14.56
C LYS A 245 16.46 -33.24 14.06
N VAL A 246 15.94 -33.66 12.90
CA VAL A 246 16.22 -35.02 12.35
C VAL A 246 16.82 -34.99 10.93
N LYS A 247 17.39 -33.87 10.46
CA LYS A 247 18.01 -33.83 9.11
C LYS A 247 19.38 -33.15 9.01
N THR A 248 20.09 -32.95 10.12
CA THR A 248 21.42 -32.32 10.09
C THR A 248 22.47 -33.07 10.92
N GLU A 249 22.29 -34.37 11.14
CA GLU A 249 23.31 -35.25 11.70
C GLU A 249 23.43 -36.44 10.75
N ASP A 250 24.14 -36.24 9.63
CA ASP A 250 24.74 -37.29 8.80
C ASP A 250 25.50 -36.60 7.64
N ASP A 251 26.51 -35.78 7.95
CA ASP A 251 27.64 -35.56 7.01
C ASP A 251 28.85 -34.87 7.67
N GLU A 252 29.46 -35.53 8.66
CA GLU A 252 30.87 -35.31 8.98
C GLU A 252 31.49 -36.65 9.36
N THR A 253 32.12 -37.35 8.41
CA THR A 253 33.37 -38.11 8.64
C THR A 253 34.00 -38.55 7.31
N MET A 254 35.34 -38.53 7.29
CA MET A 254 36.27 -38.93 6.21
C MET A 254 36.48 -37.87 5.12
N GLU A 255 37.69 -37.41 4.80
CA GLU A 255 39.02 -37.93 5.12
C GLU A 255 40.07 -36.84 4.84
N THR A 256 40.93 -36.60 5.81
CA THR A 256 42.28 -36.09 5.61
C THR A 256 43.12 -37.18 4.93
N ALA A 257 43.92 -36.86 3.91
CA ALA A 257 45.32 -37.29 3.77
C ALA A 257 45.85 -37.15 2.32
N GLU A 258 47.06 -36.57 2.27
CA GLU A 258 48.18 -36.95 1.39
C GLU A 258 48.31 -36.39 -0.04
N ASP A 259 49.48 -35.74 -0.20
CA ASP A 259 50.33 -35.47 -1.38
C ASP A 259 49.89 -34.49 -2.49
#